data_AF-A0A6J1L742-F1
#
_entry.id   AF-A0A6J1L742-F1
#
_cell.length_a   1.000
_cell.length_b   1.000
_cell.length_c   1.000
_cell.angle_alpha   90.00
_cell.angle_beta   90.00
_cell.angle_gamma   90.00
#
_symmetry.space_group_name_H-M   'P 1'
#
loop_
_entity.id
_entity.type
_entity.pdbx_description
1 polymer ?
#
loop_
_entity_poly.entity_id
_entity_poly.type
_entity_poly.pdbx_seq_one_letter_code
_entity_poly.pdbx_strand_id
1 'polypeptide(L)'
;MSRLLTICLLSLALAVQCVLSENPAEGLNIHIRGQLQQYEKYLANDDGSHKEELKKLIGIYETALKTEDFNAKQTLVNEVPSQFSPEFGKFVQSKLQEDQINEDILGAISFYKSLLAKGEFKADLEKVVAELESLQKQADFEAKKNGFLNLEKGFSPEFVNFLKSDALPQLNSDLKSGVEFFEKVLGESDVKYATEIKDLKAQAQAAIADSVSIDDKHKVLYEIRNPPNAELIEYLKAKFAELN
;
A
#
# COMPACT_ATOMS: atom_id res chain seq x y z
N MET A 1 24.07 -13.03 4.67
CA MET A 1 24.56 -12.14 5.75
C MET A 1 24.25 -10.71 5.36
N SER A 2 23.88 -9.90 6.36
CA SER A 2 23.46 -8.48 6.33
C SER A 2 22.10 -8.21 5.68
N ARG A 3 21.04 -8.00 6.48
CA ARG A 3 20.71 -6.78 7.26
C ARG A 3 20.16 -5.68 6.34
N LEU A 4 18.84 -5.60 6.25
CA LEU A 4 18.02 -4.40 6.02
C LEU A 4 16.54 -4.81 6.08
N LEU A 5 16.09 -5.23 7.27
CA LEU A 5 14.66 -5.44 7.61
C LEU A 5 14.23 -4.39 8.65
N THR A 6 14.85 -3.21 8.57
CA THR A 6 14.63 -2.12 9.51
C THR A 6 13.68 -1.09 8.93
N ILE A 7 12.45 -1.14 9.46
CA ILE A 7 11.67 -0.01 9.97
C ILE A 7 10.93 0.85 8.93
N CYS A 8 9.67 1.21 9.29
CA CYS A 8 8.73 2.13 8.63
C CYS A 8 7.64 1.54 7.72
N LEU A 9 6.77 0.66 8.23
CA LEU A 9 5.43 0.46 7.63
C LEU A 9 4.26 0.88 8.53
N LEU A 10 4.51 1.19 9.81
CA LEU A 10 3.47 1.69 10.73
C LEU A 10 3.12 3.17 10.51
N SER A 11 3.97 3.93 9.83
CA SER A 11 3.76 5.36 9.55
C SER A 11 3.31 5.67 8.11
N LEU A 12 3.43 4.72 7.17
CA LEU A 12 3.12 4.98 5.75
C LEU A 12 1.61 5.06 5.48
N ALA A 13 0.79 4.22 6.12
CA ALA A 13 -0.67 4.30 5.98
C ALA A 13 -1.26 5.59 6.58
N LEU A 14 -0.64 6.09 7.66
CA LEU A 14 -1.01 7.32 8.35
C LEU A 14 -0.80 8.55 7.47
N ALA A 15 0.26 8.57 6.64
CA ALA A 15 0.56 9.69 5.76
C ALA A 15 -0.23 9.68 4.43
N VAL A 16 -0.92 8.60 4.05
CA VAL A 16 -1.69 8.54 2.80
C VAL A 16 -3.17 8.87 3.04
N GLN A 17 -3.76 8.40 4.15
CA GLN A 17 -5.17 8.71 4.48
C GLN A 17 -5.35 10.13 5.07
N CYS A 18 -4.36 10.66 5.79
CA CYS A 18 -4.36 12.05 6.28
C CYS A 18 -4.23 13.09 5.17
N VAL A 19 -3.48 12.77 4.10
CA VAL A 19 -3.14 13.75 3.06
C VAL A 19 -4.15 13.76 1.90
N LEU A 20 -4.92 12.68 1.74
CA LEU A 20 -6.01 12.58 0.75
C LEU A 20 -7.36 13.12 1.26
N SER A 21 -7.47 13.49 2.54
CA SER A 21 -8.68 14.10 3.08
C SER A 21 -8.58 15.63 2.99
N GLU A 22 -9.65 16.30 2.53
CA GLU A 22 -9.82 17.76 2.60
C GLU A 22 -9.61 18.35 4.02
N ASN A 23 -9.57 17.48 5.05
CA ASN A 23 -9.32 17.81 6.44
C ASN A 23 -8.32 16.82 7.07
N PRO A 24 -7.02 17.14 7.16
CA PRO A 24 -5.98 16.26 7.70
C PRO A 24 -6.26 15.72 9.12
N ALA A 25 -6.99 16.49 9.93
CA ALA A 25 -7.43 16.03 11.24
C ALA A 25 -8.47 14.90 11.15
N GLU A 26 -9.33 14.95 10.14
CA GLU A 26 -10.30 13.87 9.89
C GLU A 26 -9.63 12.66 9.23
N GLY A 27 -8.68 12.84 8.32
CA GLY A 27 -7.89 11.73 7.80
C GLY A 27 -7.10 11.01 8.90
N LEU A 28 -6.56 11.74 9.89
CA LEU A 28 -5.92 11.15 11.06
C LEU A 28 -6.91 10.41 11.96
N ASN A 29 -8.12 10.95 12.12
CA ASN A 29 -9.20 10.25 12.84
C ASN A 29 -9.61 8.96 12.15
N ILE A 30 -9.80 8.98 10.82
CA ILE A 30 -10.15 7.80 10.02
C ILE A 30 -9.06 6.74 10.17
N HIS A 31 -7.79 7.14 10.05
CA HIS A 31 -6.66 6.24 10.23
C HIS A 31 -6.62 5.62 11.64
N ILE A 32 -6.73 6.45 12.68
CA ILE A 32 -6.76 5.99 14.08
C ILE A 32 -7.92 5.02 14.31
N ARG A 33 -9.11 5.29 13.76
CA ARG A 33 -10.26 4.37 13.85
C ARG A 33 -9.99 3.05 13.13
N GLY A 34 -9.37 3.08 11.95
CA GLY A 34 -8.98 1.86 11.23
C GLY A 34 -7.97 1.02 12.02
N GLN A 35 -6.94 1.64 12.59
CA GLN A 35 -5.95 0.95 13.43
C GLN A 35 -6.60 0.40 14.71
N LEU A 36 -7.50 1.15 15.36
CA LEU A 36 -8.25 0.66 16.52
C LEU A 36 -9.03 -0.62 16.19
N GLN A 37 -9.76 -0.64 15.08
CA GLN A 37 -10.49 -1.85 14.65
C GLN A 37 -9.57 -3.05 14.45
N GLN A 38 -8.38 -2.84 13.87
CA GLN A 38 -7.39 -3.90 13.70
C GLN A 38 -6.85 -4.39 15.04
N TYR A 39 -6.48 -3.49 15.95
CA TYR A 39 -5.95 -3.87 17.26
C TYR A 39 -7.00 -4.53 18.16
N GLU A 40 -8.26 -4.09 18.10
CA GLU A 40 -9.39 -4.75 18.76
C GLU A 40 -9.61 -6.16 18.21
N LYS A 41 -9.50 -6.36 16.89
CA LYS A 41 -9.51 -7.68 16.26
C LYS A 41 -8.34 -8.54 16.75
N TYR A 42 -7.14 -7.97 16.88
CA TYR A 42 -5.99 -8.70 17.41
C TYR A 42 -6.21 -9.10 18.86
N LEU A 43 -6.72 -8.20 19.69
CA LEU A 43 -7.04 -8.47 21.10
C LEU A 43 -8.10 -9.55 21.26
N ALA A 44 -9.13 -9.57 20.41
CA ALA A 44 -10.19 -10.57 20.46
C ALA A 44 -9.70 -11.99 20.08
N ASN A 45 -8.63 -12.08 19.29
CA ASN A 45 -8.07 -13.33 18.78
C ASN A 45 -6.70 -13.67 19.40
N ASP A 46 -6.24 -12.90 20.39
CA ASP A 46 -4.99 -13.14 21.09
C ASP A 46 -5.12 -14.39 21.99
N ASP A 47 -4.08 -15.22 22.02
CA ASP A 47 -4.01 -16.41 22.89
C ASP A 47 -3.70 -16.06 24.36
N GLY A 48 -3.58 -14.76 24.67
CA GLY A 48 -3.25 -14.20 25.96
C GLY A 48 -1.81 -13.73 26.08
N SER A 49 -0.94 -14.02 25.10
CA SER A 49 0.48 -13.67 25.12
C SER A 49 0.75 -12.17 25.06
N HIS A 50 -0.09 -11.38 24.39
CA HIS A 50 0.13 -9.95 24.20
C HIS A 50 -1.04 -9.07 24.67
N LYS A 51 -2.02 -9.66 25.36
CA LYS A 51 -3.27 -9.01 25.80
C LYS A 51 -3.09 -7.64 26.47
N GLU A 52 -2.18 -7.52 27.43
CA GLU A 52 -1.99 -6.26 28.16
C GLU A 52 -1.28 -5.19 27.32
N GLU A 53 -0.36 -5.59 26.45
CA GLU A 53 0.27 -4.68 25.48
C GLU A 53 -0.74 -4.21 24.42
N LEU A 54 -1.62 -5.09 23.93
CA LEU A 54 -2.72 -4.73 23.03
C LEU A 54 -3.72 -3.75 23.66
N LYS A 55 -4.13 -3.99 24.92
CA LYS A 55 -4.98 -3.03 25.65
C LYS A 55 -4.31 -1.68 25.81
N LYS A 56 -3.01 -1.65 26.14
CA LYS A 56 -2.25 -0.41 26.24
C LYS A 56 -2.19 0.31 24.90
N LEU A 57 -1.96 -0.42 23.81
CA LEU A 57 -1.92 0.13 22.44
C LEU A 57 -3.27 0.74 22.05
N ILE A 58 -4.37 0.02 22.27
CA ILE A 58 -5.73 0.50 22.05
C ILE A 58 -5.99 1.77 22.87
N GLY A 59 -5.63 1.79 24.15
CA GLY A 59 -5.80 2.97 25.01
C GLY A 59 -5.05 4.22 24.53
N ILE A 60 -3.85 4.06 23.95
CA ILE A 60 -3.11 5.17 23.34
C ILE A 60 -3.87 5.71 22.12
N TYR A 61 -4.36 4.84 21.25
CA TYR A 61 -5.11 5.25 20.05
C TYR A 61 -6.49 5.85 20.39
N GLU A 62 -7.18 5.34 21.41
CA GLU A 62 -8.40 5.95 21.94
C GLU A 62 -8.15 7.35 22.52
N THR A 63 -7.02 7.54 23.21
CA THR A 63 -6.60 8.85 23.73
C THR A 63 -6.26 9.80 22.59
N ALA A 64 -5.54 9.32 21.57
CA ALA A 64 -5.26 10.09 20.37
C ALA A 64 -6.56 10.52 19.68
N LEU A 65 -7.56 9.65 19.56
CA LEU A 65 -8.84 9.98 18.92
C LEU A 65 -9.62 11.07 19.66
N LYS A 66 -9.52 11.13 21.00
CA LYS A 66 -10.15 12.16 21.85
C LYS A 66 -9.37 13.48 21.89
N THR A 67 -8.14 13.49 21.38
CA THR A 67 -7.31 14.70 21.36
C THR A 67 -7.76 15.59 20.21
N GLU A 68 -8.13 16.84 20.48
CA GLU A 68 -8.61 17.76 19.42
C GLU A 68 -7.45 18.37 18.62
N ASP A 69 -6.33 18.67 19.29
CA ASP A 69 -5.15 19.24 18.65
C ASP A 69 -4.46 18.21 17.72
N PHE A 70 -4.29 18.61 16.46
CA PHE A 70 -3.72 17.74 15.44
C PHE A 70 -2.26 17.35 15.75
N ASN A 71 -1.43 18.29 16.18
CA ASN A 71 0.00 18.03 16.42
C ASN A 71 0.19 17.13 17.64
N ALA A 72 -0.58 17.36 18.71
CA ALA A 72 -0.59 16.51 19.90
C ALA A 72 -1.08 15.09 19.56
N LYS A 73 -2.15 14.97 18.77
CA LYS A 73 -2.66 13.68 18.29
C LYS A 73 -1.62 12.93 17.46
N GLN A 74 -0.98 13.62 16.51
CA GLN A 74 0.03 13.03 15.65
C GLN A 74 1.26 12.60 16.46
N THR A 75 1.67 13.40 17.45
CA THR A 75 2.77 13.07 18.36
C THR A 75 2.47 11.80 19.15
N LEU A 76 1.27 11.68 19.73
CA LEU A 76 0.84 10.49 20.46
C LEU A 76 0.96 9.21 19.62
N VAL A 77 0.55 9.25 18.35
CA VAL A 77 0.64 8.09 17.46
C VAL A 77 2.08 7.81 17.04
N ASN A 78 2.87 8.84 16.73
CA ASN A 78 4.26 8.69 16.31
C ASN A 78 5.17 8.12 17.41
N GLU A 79 4.85 8.36 18.67
CA GLU A 79 5.63 7.86 19.81
C GLU A 79 5.32 6.41 20.19
N VAL A 80 4.22 5.83 19.67
CA VAL A 80 3.80 4.46 19.97
C VAL A 80 4.94 3.44 19.87
N PRO A 81 5.77 3.40 18.80
CA PRO A 81 6.83 2.40 18.69
C PRO A 81 7.86 2.44 19.82
N SER A 82 8.06 3.60 20.45
CA SER A 82 8.99 3.76 21.57
C SER A 82 8.44 3.28 22.93
N GLN A 83 7.12 3.05 23.03
CA GLN A 83 6.43 2.71 24.28
C GLN A 83 6.23 1.20 24.49
N PHE A 84 6.68 0.38 23.55
CA PHE A 84 6.49 -1.07 23.55
C PHE A 84 7.79 -1.84 23.34
N SER A 85 7.77 -3.11 23.72
CA SER A 85 8.89 -4.00 23.51
C SER A 85 9.11 -4.25 22.00
N PRO A 86 10.37 -4.48 21.56
CA PRO A 86 10.63 -4.90 20.18
C PRO A 86 9.95 -6.23 19.80
N GLU A 87 9.67 -7.08 20.77
CA GLU A 87 8.93 -8.34 20.59
C GLU A 87 7.47 -8.07 20.21
N PHE A 88 6.77 -7.27 21.01
CA PHE A 88 5.41 -6.85 20.72
C PHE A 88 5.30 -6.07 19.40
N GLY A 89 6.28 -5.20 19.12
CA GLY A 89 6.36 -4.49 17.84
C GLY A 89 6.41 -5.45 16.65
N LYS A 90 7.16 -6.55 16.75
CA LYS A 90 7.20 -7.60 15.70
C LYS A 90 5.88 -8.36 15.60
N PHE A 91 5.22 -8.65 16.73
CA PHE A 91 3.92 -9.29 16.74
C PHE A 91 2.88 -8.45 15.98
N VAL A 92 2.73 -7.16 16.33
CA VAL A 92 1.79 -6.25 15.66
C VAL A 92 2.14 -6.13 14.18
N GLN A 93 3.42 -6.01 13.84
CA GLN A 93 3.88 -5.97 12.46
C GLN A 93 3.50 -7.24 11.68
N SER A 94 3.68 -8.41 12.26
CA SER A 94 3.29 -9.69 11.63
C SER A 94 1.79 -9.72 11.35
N LYS A 95 0.96 -9.27 12.29
CA LYS A 95 -0.50 -9.25 12.12
C LYS A 95 -0.96 -8.27 11.04
N LEU A 96 -0.32 -7.11 10.95
CA LEU A 96 -0.57 -6.17 9.86
C LEU A 96 -0.18 -6.74 8.51
N GLN A 97 0.95 -7.44 8.42
CA GLN A 97 1.37 -8.13 7.19
C GLN A 97 0.40 -9.24 6.80
N GLU A 98 -0.12 -10.00 7.77
CA GLU A 98 -1.16 -11.01 7.55
C GLU A 98 -2.45 -10.37 7.01
N ASP A 99 -2.90 -9.24 7.56
CA ASP A 99 -4.10 -8.55 7.08
C ASP A 99 -3.89 -7.97 5.68
N GLN A 100 -2.76 -7.31 5.42
CA GLN A 100 -2.44 -6.76 4.10
C GLN A 100 -2.48 -7.82 3.02
N ILE A 101 -1.86 -8.98 3.26
CA ILE A 101 -1.84 -10.02 2.23
C ILE A 101 -3.23 -10.62 1.98
N ASN A 102 -4.09 -10.67 3.01
CA ASN A 102 -5.47 -11.10 2.83
C ASN A 102 -6.26 -10.10 1.97
N GLU A 103 -6.03 -8.80 2.15
CA GLU A 103 -6.62 -7.75 1.32
C GLU A 103 -6.12 -7.81 -0.12
N ASP A 104 -4.81 -8.00 -0.32
CA ASP A 104 -4.22 -8.14 -1.65
C ASP A 104 -4.79 -9.37 -2.40
N ILE A 105 -4.93 -10.51 -1.71
CA ILE A 105 -5.56 -11.71 -2.26
C ILE A 105 -7.01 -11.43 -2.66
N LEU A 106 -7.79 -10.75 -1.81
CA LEU A 106 -9.17 -10.36 -2.11
C LEU A 106 -9.27 -9.43 -3.32
N GLY A 107 -8.37 -8.45 -3.41
CA GLY A 107 -8.26 -7.55 -4.56
C GLY A 107 -7.95 -8.32 -5.85
N ALA A 108 -7.00 -9.25 -5.80
CA ALA A 108 -6.66 -10.12 -6.92
C ALA A 108 -7.85 -10.99 -7.35
N ILE A 109 -8.57 -11.61 -6.40
CA ILE A 109 -9.80 -12.38 -6.69
C ILE A 109 -10.82 -11.51 -7.44
N SER A 110 -11.06 -10.29 -6.96
CA SER A 110 -11.98 -9.35 -7.61
C SER A 110 -11.55 -9.04 -9.04
N PHE A 111 -10.26 -8.73 -9.23
CA PHE A 111 -9.68 -8.45 -10.54
C PHE A 111 -9.88 -9.62 -11.52
N TYR A 112 -9.45 -10.84 -11.17
CA TYR A 112 -9.58 -11.98 -12.06
C TYR A 112 -11.04 -12.40 -12.31
N LYS A 113 -11.93 -12.23 -11.32
CA LYS A 113 -13.38 -12.41 -11.52
C LYS A 113 -13.96 -11.37 -12.49
N SER A 114 -13.45 -10.14 -12.50
CA SER A 114 -13.88 -9.13 -13.48
C SER A 114 -13.44 -9.50 -14.91
N LEU A 115 -12.28 -10.14 -15.07
CA LEU A 115 -11.80 -10.63 -16.37
C LEU A 115 -12.60 -11.85 -16.86
N LEU A 116 -13.10 -12.70 -15.96
CA LEU A 116 -13.97 -13.83 -16.34
C LEU A 116 -15.23 -13.37 -17.08
N ALA A 117 -15.74 -12.17 -16.78
CA ALA A 117 -16.89 -11.60 -17.47
C ALA A 117 -16.60 -11.27 -18.96
N LYS A 118 -15.33 -11.14 -19.36
CA LYS A 118 -14.91 -10.88 -20.74
C LYS A 118 -14.79 -12.14 -21.61
N GLY A 119 -14.78 -13.32 -21.01
CA GLY A 119 -14.88 -14.62 -21.71
C GLY A 119 -13.57 -15.20 -22.30
N GLU A 120 -12.50 -14.42 -22.43
CA GLU A 120 -11.18 -14.91 -22.87
C GLU A 120 -10.41 -15.58 -21.72
N PHE A 121 -9.57 -16.59 -22.03
CA PHE A 121 -8.74 -17.31 -21.05
C PHE A 121 -9.48 -17.87 -19.83
N LYS A 122 -10.77 -18.22 -19.99
CA LYS A 122 -11.64 -18.69 -18.90
C LYS A 122 -11.02 -19.78 -18.03
N ALA A 123 -10.38 -20.79 -18.63
CA ALA A 123 -9.77 -21.89 -17.88
C ALA A 123 -8.59 -21.44 -17.01
N ASP A 124 -7.73 -20.55 -17.52
CA ASP A 124 -6.62 -19.98 -16.76
C ASP A 124 -7.17 -19.07 -15.65
N LEU A 125 -8.15 -18.22 -15.95
CA LEU A 125 -8.78 -17.33 -14.96
C LEU A 125 -9.49 -18.10 -13.84
N GLU A 126 -10.25 -19.15 -14.15
CA GLU A 126 -10.91 -20.01 -13.15
C GLU A 126 -9.88 -20.71 -12.26
N LYS A 127 -8.76 -21.18 -12.84
CA LYS A 127 -7.66 -21.78 -12.10
C LYS A 127 -7.01 -20.78 -11.14
N VAL A 128 -6.72 -19.56 -11.59
CA VAL A 128 -6.10 -18.52 -10.76
C VAL A 128 -7.02 -18.06 -9.64
N VAL A 129 -8.31 -17.89 -9.92
CA VAL A 129 -9.30 -17.57 -8.88
C VAL A 129 -9.37 -18.69 -7.84
N ALA A 130 -9.40 -19.96 -8.25
CA ALA A 130 -9.42 -21.09 -7.33
C ALA A 130 -8.15 -21.16 -6.46
N GLU A 131 -6.98 -20.88 -7.04
CA GLU A 131 -5.71 -20.83 -6.32
C GLU A 131 -5.69 -19.70 -5.28
N LEU A 132 -6.15 -18.49 -5.65
CA LEU A 132 -6.29 -17.36 -4.73
C LEU A 132 -7.30 -17.64 -3.61
N GLU A 133 -8.45 -18.26 -3.91
CA GLU A 133 -9.44 -18.66 -2.90
C GLU A 133 -8.90 -19.74 -1.96
N SER A 134 -7.97 -20.59 -2.44
CA SER A 134 -7.24 -21.55 -1.61
C SER A 134 -6.22 -20.83 -0.72
N LEU A 135 -5.44 -19.90 -1.28
CA LEU A 135 -4.47 -19.10 -0.52
C LEU A 135 -5.15 -18.26 0.56
N GLN A 136 -6.34 -17.71 0.30
CA GLN A 136 -7.10 -16.95 1.29
C GLN A 136 -7.38 -17.77 2.57
N LYS A 137 -7.61 -19.07 2.42
CA LYS A 137 -7.90 -20.01 3.52
C LYS A 137 -6.64 -20.56 4.19
N GLN A 138 -5.46 -20.29 3.65
CA GLN A 138 -4.19 -20.75 4.21
C GLN A 138 -3.94 -20.09 5.58
N ALA A 139 -3.63 -20.89 6.59
CA ALA A 139 -3.36 -20.40 7.95
C ALA A 139 -1.90 -20.00 8.12
N ASP A 140 -0.98 -20.69 7.45
CA ASP A 140 0.45 -20.37 7.50
C ASP A 140 0.77 -19.13 6.67
N PHE A 141 1.26 -18.07 7.33
CA PHE A 141 1.53 -16.79 6.69
C PHE A 141 2.62 -16.88 5.62
N GLU A 142 3.73 -17.56 5.89
CA GLU A 142 4.83 -17.64 4.92
C GLU A 142 4.44 -18.49 3.70
N ALA A 143 3.67 -19.56 3.89
CA ALA A 143 3.11 -20.33 2.79
C ALA A 143 2.11 -19.52 1.97
N LYS A 144 1.21 -18.76 2.62
CA LYS A 144 0.26 -17.85 1.95
C LYS A 144 1.00 -16.80 1.12
N LYS A 145 2.00 -16.16 1.72
CA LYS A 145 2.84 -15.14 1.09
C LYS A 145 3.62 -15.67 -0.09
N ASN A 146 4.31 -16.79 0.08
CA ASN A 146 5.05 -17.38 -1.00
C ASN A 146 4.13 -17.87 -2.11
N GLY A 147 2.95 -18.43 -1.79
CA GLY A 147 1.96 -18.80 -2.79
C GLY A 147 1.46 -17.61 -3.60
N PHE A 148 1.10 -16.51 -2.93
CA PHE A 148 0.63 -15.29 -3.59
C PHE A 148 1.72 -14.65 -4.47
N LEU A 149 2.95 -14.53 -3.99
CA LEU A 149 4.07 -13.96 -4.74
C LEU A 149 4.51 -14.82 -5.94
N ASN A 150 4.14 -16.11 -5.96
CA ASN A 150 4.50 -17.04 -7.03
C ASN A 150 3.32 -17.40 -7.92
N LEU A 151 2.17 -16.73 -7.79
CA LEU A 151 0.93 -17.02 -8.53
C LEU A 151 1.16 -17.08 -10.05
N GLU A 152 1.98 -16.17 -10.57
CA GLU A 152 2.31 -16.07 -12.01
C GLU A 152 3.01 -17.31 -12.59
N LYS A 153 3.69 -18.12 -11.75
CA LYS A 153 4.38 -19.33 -12.21
C LYS A 153 3.41 -20.39 -12.72
N GLY A 154 2.13 -20.29 -12.36
CA GLY A 154 1.07 -21.18 -12.80
C GLY A 154 0.40 -20.77 -14.11
N PHE A 155 0.76 -19.62 -14.70
CA PHE A 155 0.08 -19.03 -15.85
C PHE A 155 0.62 -19.57 -17.18
N SER A 156 -0.26 -19.77 -18.17
CA SER A 156 0.16 -20.06 -19.53
C SER A 156 0.84 -18.83 -20.15
N PRO A 157 1.86 -18.99 -21.02
CA PRO A 157 2.49 -17.87 -21.72
C PRO A 157 1.50 -16.99 -22.49
N GLU A 158 0.47 -17.59 -23.07
CA GLU A 158 -0.60 -16.91 -23.79
C GLU A 158 -1.46 -16.08 -22.82
N PHE A 159 -1.76 -16.60 -21.63
CA PHE A 159 -2.49 -15.86 -20.60
C PHE A 159 -1.65 -14.71 -20.01
N VAL A 160 -0.35 -14.93 -19.79
CA VAL A 160 0.59 -13.87 -19.42
C VAL A 160 0.61 -12.78 -20.50
N ASN A 161 0.60 -13.16 -21.78
CA ASN A 161 0.57 -12.22 -22.89
C ASN A 161 -0.77 -11.48 -22.99
N PHE A 162 -1.89 -12.13 -22.65
CA PHE A 162 -3.21 -11.49 -22.56
C PHE A 162 -3.31 -10.48 -21.43
N LEU A 163 -2.85 -10.85 -20.23
CA LEU A 163 -2.72 -9.92 -19.11
C LEU A 163 -1.82 -8.75 -19.51
N LYS A 164 -0.77 -9.04 -20.29
CA LYS A 164 0.06 -8.00 -20.90
C LYS A 164 -0.73 -7.13 -21.87
N SER A 165 -1.43 -7.66 -22.85
CA SER A 165 -2.07 -6.87 -23.90
C SER A 165 -3.35 -6.13 -23.47
N ASP A 166 -4.17 -6.71 -22.58
CA ASP A 166 -5.50 -6.19 -22.23
C ASP A 166 -5.51 -5.43 -20.88
N ALA A 167 -4.50 -5.61 -20.01
CA ALA A 167 -4.36 -4.86 -18.74
C ALA A 167 -3.32 -3.72 -18.79
N LEU A 168 -2.34 -3.74 -19.72
CA LEU A 168 -1.40 -2.62 -19.97
C LEU A 168 -2.07 -1.26 -20.24
N PRO A 169 -3.24 -1.14 -20.90
CA PRO A 169 -3.85 0.15 -21.17
C PRO A 169 -4.09 0.97 -19.90
N GLN A 170 -4.49 0.32 -18.80
CA GLN A 170 -4.69 0.99 -17.51
C GLN A 170 -3.36 1.39 -16.87
N LEU A 171 -2.34 0.52 -16.91
CA LEU A 171 -1.02 0.81 -16.34
C LEU A 171 -0.32 1.97 -17.08
N ASN A 172 -0.42 1.99 -18.41
CA ASN A 172 0.06 3.09 -19.23
C ASN A 172 -0.76 4.37 -19.00
N SER A 173 -2.07 4.25 -18.72
CA SER A 173 -2.91 5.39 -18.33
C SER A 173 -2.44 5.97 -16.99
N ASP A 174 -2.22 5.14 -16.00
CA ASP A 174 -1.75 5.54 -14.66
C ASP A 174 -0.37 6.21 -14.70
N LEU A 175 0.57 5.67 -15.50
CA LEU A 175 1.88 6.28 -15.74
C LEU A 175 1.74 7.64 -16.46
N LYS A 176 0.85 7.76 -17.46
CA LYS A 176 0.56 9.03 -18.16
C LYS A 176 -0.02 10.07 -17.20
N SER A 177 -0.99 9.70 -16.36
CA SER A 177 -1.53 10.60 -15.34
C SER A 177 -0.46 11.07 -14.35
N GLY A 178 0.51 10.21 -14.00
CA GLY A 178 1.68 10.61 -13.21
C GLY A 178 2.54 11.66 -13.93
N VAL A 179 2.81 11.47 -15.22
CA VAL A 179 3.55 12.43 -16.05
C VAL A 179 2.83 13.78 -16.11
N GLU A 180 1.52 13.77 -16.38
CA GLU A 180 0.69 14.97 -16.45
C GLU A 180 0.65 15.72 -15.11
N PHE A 181 0.58 14.98 -14.00
CA PHE A 181 0.64 15.56 -12.67
C PHE A 181 1.97 16.29 -12.44
N PHE A 182 3.11 15.63 -12.69
CA PHE A 182 4.41 16.28 -12.54
C PHE A 182 4.59 17.48 -13.47
N GLU A 183 3.99 17.47 -14.66
CA GLU A 183 3.95 18.63 -15.55
C GLU A 183 3.20 19.81 -14.95
N LYS A 184 2.03 19.58 -14.36
CA LYS A 184 1.28 20.63 -13.67
C LYS A 184 2.09 21.23 -12.51
N VAL A 185 2.71 20.38 -11.69
CA VAL A 185 3.54 20.83 -10.55
C VAL A 185 4.72 21.67 -11.04
N LEU A 186 5.43 21.21 -12.06
CA LEU A 186 6.58 21.93 -12.63
C LEU A 186 6.20 23.24 -13.36
N GLY A 187 4.90 23.47 -13.62
CA GLY A 187 4.37 24.68 -14.23
C GLY A 187 4.13 25.84 -13.26
N GLU A 188 4.22 25.62 -11.94
CA GLU A 188 4.08 26.66 -10.93
C GLU A 188 5.35 27.54 -10.78
N SER A 189 5.20 28.73 -10.20
CA SER A 189 6.29 29.73 -10.14
C SER A 189 7.34 29.49 -9.05
N ASP A 190 7.09 28.62 -8.07
CA ASP A 190 8.01 28.33 -6.95
C ASP A 190 7.95 26.84 -6.54
N VAL A 191 8.50 25.97 -7.38
CA VAL A 191 8.46 24.51 -7.19
C VAL A 191 9.59 24.03 -6.29
N LYS A 192 9.26 23.51 -5.11
CA LYS A 192 10.23 22.78 -4.28
C LYS A 192 10.55 21.42 -4.91
N TYR A 193 11.79 20.97 -4.76
CA TYR A 193 12.27 19.68 -5.32
C TYR A 193 12.14 19.56 -6.85
N ALA A 194 12.23 20.67 -7.59
CA ALA A 194 12.00 20.69 -9.03
C ALA A 194 12.91 19.74 -9.82
N THR A 195 14.11 19.44 -9.32
CA THR A 195 15.04 18.49 -9.95
C THR A 195 14.54 17.06 -9.78
N GLU A 196 14.20 16.68 -8.55
CA GLU A 196 13.71 15.34 -8.22
C GLU A 196 12.38 15.06 -8.91
N ILE A 197 11.49 16.05 -9.03
CA ILE A 197 10.22 15.92 -9.75
C ILE A 197 10.43 15.74 -11.25
N LYS A 198 11.44 16.41 -11.84
CA LYS A 198 11.84 16.17 -13.23
C LYS A 198 12.37 14.75 -13.44
N ASP A 199 13.12 14.23 -12.49
CA ASP A 199 13.66 12.87 -12.56
C ASP A 199 12.55 11.82 -12.46
N LEU A 200 11.59 11.99 -11.55
CA LEU A 200 10.41 11.11 -11.45
C LEU A 200 9.54 11.18 -12.70
N LYS A 201 9.34 12.37 -13.26
CA LYS A 201 8.65 12.55 -14.55
C LYS A 201 9.37 11.82 -15.68
N ALA A 202 10.69 11.97 -15.80
CA ALA A 202 11.47 11.29 -16.83
C ALA A 202 11.42 9.77 -16.68
N GLN A 203 11.44 9.28 -15.44
CA GLN A 203 11.29 7.86 -15.13
C GLN A 203 9.93 7.31 -15.56
N ALA A 204 8.84 8.01 -15.23
CA ALA A 204 7.49 7.67 -15.66
C ALA A 204 7.35 7.69 -17.20
N GLN A 205 7.92 8.70 -17.86
CA GLN A 205 7.93 8.83 -19.33
C GLN A 205 8.68 7.67 -19.99
N ALA A 206 9.85 7.30 -19.48
CA ALA A 206 10.63 6.17 -19.99
C ALA A 206 9.88 4.84 -19.82
N ALA A 207 9.17 4.66 -18.70
CA ALA A 207 8.40 3.45 -18.44
C ALA A 207 7.20 3.28 -19.37
N ILE A 208 6.66 4.34 -20.00
CA ILE A 208 5.53 4.23 -20.92
C ILE A 208 5.91 3.50 -22.22
N ALA A 209 7.19 3.47 -22.61
CA ALA A 209 7.63 2.84 -23.86
C ALA A 209 7.19 1.37 -23.99
N ASP A 210 6.88 0.95 -25.22
CA ASP A 210 6.36 -0.39 -25.52
C ASP A 210 7.37 -1.51 -25.25
N SER A 211 8.66 -1.17 -25.19
CA SER A 211 9.76 -2.10 -24.90
C SER A 211 9.96 -2.39 -23.41
N VAL A 212 9.22 -1.72 -22.52
CA VAL A 212 9.37 -1.88 -21.06
C VAL A 212 8.41 -2.96 -20.55
N SER A 213 8.91 -3.87 -19.71
CA SER A 213 8.12 -4.96 -19.15
C SER A 213 7.01 -4.45 -18.21
N ILE A 214 5.96 -5.25 -17.99
CA ILE A 214 4.90 -4.92 -17.02
C ILE A 214 5.48 -4.76 -15.61
N ASP A 215 6.42 -5.62 -15.22
CA ASP A 215 7.02 -5.59 -13.90
C ASP A 215 7.83 -4.31 -13.70
N ASP A 216 8.57 -3.90 -14.72
CA ASP A 216 9.30 -2.63 -14.71
C ASP A 216 8.35 -1.43 -14.70
N LYS A 217 7.21 -1.50 -15.41
CA LYS A 217 6.18 -0.45 -15.37
C LYS A 217 5.50 -0.35 -14.01
N HIS A 218 5.17 -1.47 -13.37
CA HIS A 218 4.62 -1.49 -12.01
C HIS A 218 5.64 -0.98 -10.98
N LYS A 219 6.90 -1.38 -11.13
CA LYS A 219 8.00 -0.90 -10.30
C LYS A 219 8.16 0.61 -10.43
N VAL A 220 8.21 1.14 -11.66
CA VAL A 220 8.29 2.58 -11.88
C VAL A 220 7.05 3.29 -11.34
N LEU A 221 5.84 2.76 -11.58
CA LEU A 221 4.61 3.34 -11.04
C LEU A 221 4.62 3.40 -9.51
N TYR A 222 5.16 2.36 -8.87
CA TYR A 222 5.36 2.34 -7.42
C TYR A 222 6.39 3.40 -6.99
N GLU A 223 7.55 3.47 -7.64
CA GLU A 223 8.65 4.40 -7.31
C GLU A 223 8.25 5.86 -7.48
N ILE A 224 7.49 6.21 -8.54
CA ILE A 224 7.03 7.60 -8.75
C ILE A 224 5.92 8.01 -7.79
N ARG A 225 5.15 7.03 -7.26
CA ARG A 225 4.16 7.27 -6.21
C ARG A 225 4.77 7.25 -4.80
N ASN A 226 5.96 6.66 -4.66
CA ASN A 226 6.64 6.45 -3.38
C ASN A 226 8.16 6.75 -3.47
N PRO A 227 8.57 7.97 -3.86
CA PRO A 227 9.98 8.31 -3.92
C PRO A 227 10.67 8.19 -2.55
N PRO A 228 11.95 7.79 -2.47
CA PRO A 228 12.61 7.49 -1.19
C PRO A 228 12.77 8.72 -0.26
N ASN A 229 12.63 9.93 -0.80
CA ASN A 229 12.66 11.16 -0.02
C ASN A 229 11.26 11.46 0.56
N ALA A 230 11.12 11.32 1.88
CA ALA A 230 9.87 11.56 2.59
C ALA A 230 9.34 13.00 2.44
N GLU A 231 10.21 14.01 2.41
CA GLU A 231 9.79 15.41 2.25
C GLU A 231 9.28 15.69 0.84
N LEU A 232 9.86 15.02 -0.17
CA LEU A 232 9.39 15.06 -1.55
C LEU A 232 8.03 14.37 -1.70
N ILE A 233 7.81 13.22 -1.04
CA ILE A 233 6.51 12.55 -1.01
C ILE A 233 5.45 13.53 -0.47
N GLU A 234 5.68 14.12 0.70
CA GLU A 234 4.70 15.01 1.34
C GLU A 234 4.42 16.25 0.49
N TYR A 235 5.46 16.81 -0.16
CA TYR A 235 5.30 17.91 -1.10
C TYR A 235 4.46 17.53 -2.32
N LEU A 236 4.75 16.38 -2.95
CA LEU A 236 4.00 15.89 -4.11
C LEU A 236 2.56 15.56 -3.77
N LYS A 237 2.29 15.00 -2.58
CA LYS A 237 0.92 14.74 -2.15
C LYS A 237 0.13 16.03 -1.93
N ALA A 238 0.73 17.04 -1.27
CA ALA A 238 0.09 18.35 -1.10
C ALA A 238 -0.25 18.97 -2.47
N LYS A 239 0.68 18.91 -3.42
CA LYS A 239 0.47 19.39 -4.79
C LYS A 239 -0.61 18.61 -5.54
N PHE A 240 -0.72 17.30 -5.30
CA PHE A 240 -1.77 16.48 -5.91
C PHE A 240 -3.16 16.88 -5.44
N ALA A 241 -3.32 17.26 -4.17
CA ALA A 241 -4.57 17.74 -3.59
C ALA A 241 -4.93 19.18 -4.00
N GLU A 242 -3.94 20.01 -4.35
CA GLU A 242 -4.17 21.38 -4.84
C GLU A 242 -4.56 21.43 -6.33
N LEU A 243 -4.07 20.48 -7.14
CA LEU A 243 -4.13 20.50 -8.61
C LEU A 243 -5.21 19.57 -9.21
N ASN A 244 -5.97 18.87 -8.36
CA ASN A 244 -7.10 18.02 -8.72
C ASN A 244 -8.25 18.23 -7.74
#